data_AF-A0A1I2D5C1-F1
#
_entry.id   AF-A0A1I2D5C1-F1
#
_cell.length_a   1.000
_cell.length_b   1.000
_cell.length_c   1.000
_cell.angle_alpha   90.00
_cell.angle_beta   90.00
_cell.angle_gamma   90.00
#
_symmetry.space_group_name_H-M   'P 1'
#
loop_
_entity.id
_entity.type
_entity.pdbx_description
1 polymer ?
#
loop_
_entity_poly.entity_id
_entity_poly.type
_entity_poly.pdbx_seq_one_letter_code
_entity_poly.pdbx_strand_id
1 'polypeptide(L)'
;MTNSYRVFFRPGMSIRDSLAATGVVRFSFNGQIASVSGIPIGGPIQYILRLNGRVLPQTLLTFPVQRFDTVSIELIFFISGRAEDELSQELTDIAHLNVAEHFATYD
;
A
#
# COMPACT_ATOMS: atom_id res chain seq x y z
N MET A 1 12.12 -3.66 -1.45
CA MET A 1 12.67 -5.02 -1.22
C MET A 1 11.62 -6.03 -1.66
N THR A 2 12.01 -7.05 -2.44
CA THR A 2 11.09 -8.08 -2.94
C THR A 2 11.46 -9.41 -2.30
N ASN A 3 10.49 -10.10 -1.73
CA ASN A 3 10.65 -11.45 -1.19
C ASN A 3 9.86 -12.44 -2.04
N SER A 4 10.42 -13.62 -2.29
CA SER A 4 9.77 -14.67 -3.09
C SER A 4 9.72 -15.97 -2.30
N TYR A 5 8.58 -16.65 -2.38
CA TYR A 5 8.30 -17.88 -1.64
C TYR A 5 7.84 -18.96 -2.62
N ARG A 6 8.28 -20.20 -2.40
CA ARG A 6 7.74 -21.37 -3.12
C ARG A 6 6.67 -22.01 -2.26
N VAL A 7 5.48 -22.17 -2.81
CA VAL A 7 4.33 -22.79 -2.14
C VAL A 7 4.03 -24.13 -2.81
N PHE A 8 3.78 -25.16 -2.01
CA PHE A 8 3.36 -26.45 -2.53
C PHE A 8 1.93 -26.37 -3.08
N PHE A 9 1.77 -26.61 -4.38
CA PHE A 9 0.47 -26.59 -5.03
C PHE A 9 -0.42 -27.75 -4.58
N ARG A 10 -1.70 -27.46 -4.32
CA ARG A 10 -2.76 -28.45 -4.11
C ARG A 10 -3.93 -28.15 -5.04
N PRO A 11 -4.57 -29.17 -5.66
CA PRO A 11 -5.78 -28.96 -6.44
C PRO A 11 -6.85 -28.21 -5.64
N GLY A 12 -7.48 -27.20 -6.26
CA GLY A 12 -8.49 -26.36 -5.63
C GLY A 12 -7.94 -25.23 -4.74
N MET A 13 -6.62 -25.09 -4.60
CA MET A 13 -6.00 -23.98 -3.87
C MET A 13 -6.36 -22.64 -4.53
N SER A 14 -6.80 -21.67 -3.74
CA SER A 14 -7.07 -20.31 -4.19
C SER A 14 -5.84 -19.41 -4.11
N ILE A 15 -5.92 -18.22 -4.72
CA ILE A 15 -4.92 -17.16 -4.53
C ILE A 15 -4.74 -16.87 -3.03
N ARG A 16 -5.83 -16.75 -2.27
CA ARG A 16 -5.81 -16.55 -0.82
C ARG A 16 -5.03 -17.66 -0.10
N ASP A 17 -5.31 -18.92 -0.42
CA ASP A 17 -4.66 -20.07 0.22
C ASP A 17 -3.16 -20.09 -0.09
N SER A 18 -2.78 -19.80 -1.33
CA SER A 18 -1.36 -19.72 -1.73
C SER A 18 -0.62 -18.61 -0.98
N LEU A 19 -1.23 -17.44 -0.83
CA LEU A 19 -0.67 -16.32 -0.08
C LEU A 19 -0.60 -16.64 1.43
N ALA A 20 -1.65 -17.23 1.99
CA ALA A 20 -1.70 -17.62 3.41
C ALA A 20 -0.62 -18.68 3.73
N ALA A 21 -0.36 -19.61 2.81
CA ALA A 21 0.66 -20.64 2.96
C ALA A 21 2.09 -20.08 3.09
N THR A 22 2.34 -18.84 2.68
CA THR A 22 3.63 -18.17 2.92
C THR A 22 3.85 -17.80 4.40
N GLY A 23 2.78 -17.68 5.19
CA GLY A 23 2.81 -17.16 6.57
C GLY A 23 3.06 -15.66 6.71
N VAL A 24 3.41 -14.99 5.60
CA VAL A 24 3.79 -13.57 5.52
C VAL A 24 2.58 -12.68 5.27
N VAL A 25 1.56 -13.21 4.60
CA VAL A 25 0.30 -12.50 4.34
C VAL A 25 -0.74 -12.93 5.37
N ARG A 26 -1.32 -11.96 6.07
CA ARG A 26 -2.41 -12.18 7.03
C ARG A 26 -3.71 -11.64 6.47
N PHE A 27 -4.79 -12.34 6.81
CA PHE A 27 -6.14 -12.00 6.38
C PHE A 27 -6.99 -11.61 7.58
N SER A 28 -7.86 -10.65 7.39
CA SER A 28 -8.90 -10.27 8.36
C SER A 28 -10.02 -11.32 8.37
N PHE A 29 -10.92 -11.20 9.35
CA PHE A 29 -12.07 -12.09 9.51
C PHE A 29 -13.00 -12.12 8.28
N ASN A 30 -13.17 -10.99 7.59
CA ASN A 30 -13.95 -10.88 6.35
C ASN A 30 -13.20 -11.35 5.09
N GLY A 31 -11.99 -11.89 5.23
CA GLY A 31 -11.22 -12.48 4.14
C GLY A 31 -10.40 -11.51 3.27
N GLN A 32 -10.31 -10.26 3.68
CA GLN A 32 -9.46 -9.26 3.05
C GLN A 32 -8.00 -9.41 3.48
N ILE A 33 -7.04 -8.91 2.69
CA ILE A 33 -5.64 -8.85 3.13
C ILE A 33 -5.54 -7.79 4.22
N ALA A 34 -5.10 -8.21 5.41
CA ALA A 34 -4.92 -7.34 6.58
C ALA A 34 -3.48 -6.86 6.73
N SER A 35 -2.49 -7.69 6.40
CA SER A 35 -1.09 -7.29 6.42
C SER A 35 -0.22 -8.14 5.51
N VAL A 36 0.92 -7.58 5.09
CA VAL A 36 1.94 -8.25 4.29
C VAL A 36 3.29 -7.99 4.93
N SER A 37 4.00 -9.05 5.32
CA SER A 37 5.31 -8.95 5.98
C SER A 37 5.28 -8.10 7.26
N GLY A 38 4.15 -8.15 7.99
CA GLY A 38 3.94 -7.36 9.21
C GLY A 38 3.47 -5.92 8.97
N ILE A 39 3.44 -5.44 7.72
CA ILE A 39 2.96 -4.10 7.38
C ILE A 39 1.43 -4.14 7.24
N PRO A 40 0.68 -3.41 8.08
CA PRO A 40 -0.78 -3.36 7.98
C PRO A 40 -1.24 -2.70 6.68
N ILE A 41 -2.29 -3.26 6.07
CA ILE A 41 -2.98 -2.64 4.93
C ILE A 41 -4.08 -1.73 5.47
N GLY A 42 -4.13 -0.49 4.96
CA GLY A 42 -5.07 0.54 5.40
C GLY A 42 -4.42 1.92 5.51
N GLY A 43 -5.24 2.96 5.60
CA GLY A 43 -4.77 4.36 5.61
C GLY A 43 -3.92 4.67 4.37
N PRO A 44 -2.67 5.12 4.52
CA PRO A 44 -1.80 5.43 3.40
C PRO A 44 -1.22 4.19 2.72
N ILE A 45 -1.36 2.98 3.29
CA ILE A 45 -0.81 1.75 2.71
C ILE A 45 -1.90 1.00 1.95
N GLN A 46 -1.66 0.82 0.65
CA GLN A 46 -2.48 -0.01 -0.23
C GLN A 46 -1.62 -1.09 -0.89
N TYR A 47 -2.22 -1.91 -1.75
CA TYR A 47 -1.50 -2.93 -2.49
C TYR A 47 -2.06 -3.19 -3.89
N ILE A 48 -1.21 -3.68 -4.80
CA ILE A 48 -1.60 -4.27 -6.07
C ILE A 48 -1.43 -5.79 -5.98
N LEU A 49 -2.49 -6.53 -6.30
CA LEU A 49 -2.45 -7.97 -6.48
C LEU A 49 -2.23 -8.30 -7.95
N ARG A 50 -1.34 -9.25 -8.24
CA ARG A 50 -1.20 -9.81 -9.58
C ARG A 50 -1.16 -11.33 -9.59
N LEU A 51 -1.71 -11.90 -10.65
CA LEU A 51 -1.55 -13.31 -11.02
C LEU A 51 -0.87 -13.36 -12.38
N ASN A 52 0.30 -14.01 -12.47
CA ASN A 52 1.11 -14.10 -13.68
C ASN A 52 1.34 -12.72 -14.33
N GLY A 53 1.60 -11.70 -13.49
CA GLY A 53 1.82 -10.32 -13.92
C GLY A 53 0.56 -9.49 -14.20
N ARG A 54 -0.63 -10.11 -14.32
CA ARG A 54 -1.90 -9.40 -14.55
C ARG A 54 -2.47 -8.87 -13.25
N VAL A 55 -2.80 -7.58 -13.22
CA VAL A 55 -3.45 -6.95 -12.06
C VAL A 55 -4.84 -7.56 -11.86
N LEU A 56 -5.13 -7.97 -10.62
CA LEU A 56 -6.43 -8.50 -10.24
C LEU A 56 -7.09 -7.61 -9.18
N PRO A 57 -8.42 -7.43 -9.24
CA PRO A 57 -9.15 -6.87 -8.12
C PRO A 57 -9.13 -7.83 -6.93
N GLN A 58 -9.17 -7.27 -5.71
CA GLN A 58 -9.18 -8.04 -4.46
C GLN A 58 -10.34 -9.06 -4.37
N THR A 59 -11.45 -8.81 -5.06
CA THR A 59 -12.60 -9.72 -5.11
C THR A 59 -12.24 -11.09 -5.69
N LEU A 60 -11.11 -11.22 -6.39
CA LEU A 60 -10.63 -12.48 -6.96
C LEU A 60 -9.64 -13.24 -6.06
N LEU A 61 -9.51 -12.90 -4.78
CA LEU A 61 -8.69 -13.68 -3.85
C LEU A 61 -9.13 -15.15 -3.71
N THR A 62 -10.40 -15.45 -3.99
CA THR A 62 -10.93 -16.82 -3.98
C THR A 62 -10.75 -17.54 -5.32
N PHE A 63 -10.21 -16.87 -6.34
CA PHE A 63 -9.96 -17.48 -7.65
C PHE A 63 -8.92 -18.62 -7.52
N PRO A 64 -9.13 -19.77 -8.19
CA PRO A 64 -8.21 -20.89 -8.11
C PRO A 64 -6.88 -20.57 -8.80
N VAL A 65 -5.77 -20.95 -8.17
CA VAL A 65 -4.46 -20.95 -8.83
C VAL A 65 -4.22 -22.27 -9.56
N GLN A 66 -3.39 -22.22 -10.59
CA GLN A 66 -2.87 -23.38 -11.30
C GLN A 66 -1.42 -23.67 -10.88
N ARG A 67 -0.93 -24.85 -11.26
CA ARG A 67 0.47 -25.20 -11.07
C ARG A 67 1.35 -24.22 -11.86
N PHE A 68 2.42 -23.74 -11.23
CA PHE A 68 3.38 -22.77 -11.78
C PHE A 68 2.87 -21.34 -11.90
N ASP A 69 1.67 -21.04 -11.42
CA ASP A 69 1.23 -19.66 -11.29
C ASP A 69 2.12 -18.88 -10.32
N THR A 70 2.32 -17.60 -10.65
CA THR A 70 3.00 -16.63 -9.79
C THR A 70 1.98 -15.63 -9.27
N VAL A 71 1.80 -15.60 -7.96
CA VAL A 71 1.02 -14.55 -7.27
C VAL A 71 2.01 -13.53 -6.69
N SER A 72 1.78 -12.25 -6.96
CA SER A 72 2.60 -11.17 -6.39
C SER A 72 1.73 -10.12 -5.71
N ILE A 73 2.23 -9.59 -4.60
CA ILE A 73 1.69 -8.41 -3.94
C ILE A 73 2.76 -7.32 -3.96
N GLU A 74 2.36 -6.14 -4.40
CA GLU A 74 3.17 -4.92 -4.36
C GLU A 74 2.52 -3.96 -3.38
N LEU A 75 3.25 -3.51 -2.35
CA LEU A 75 2.77 -2.50 -1.41
C LEU A 75 3.00 -1.11 -1.96
N ILE A 76 1.99 -0.26 -1.86
CA ILE A 76 2.05 1.13 -2.30
C ILE A 76 1.75 2.02 -1.10
N PHE A 77 2.54 3.09 -0.96
CA PHE A 77 2.31 4.14 0.02
C PHE A 77 1.77 5.38 -0.69
N PHE A 78 0.54 5.77 -0.35
CA PHE A 78 -0.12 6.99 -0.78
C PHE A 78 -0.15 7.98 0.38
N ILE A 79 0.54 9.11 0.23
CA ILE A 79 0.39 10.22 1.16
C ILE A 79 -0.93 10.92 0.84
N SER A 80 -2.02 10.55 1.50
CA SER A 80 -3.26 11.32 1.42
C SER A 80 -3.22 12.46 2.45
N GLY A 81 -2.95 13.69 1.98
CA GLY A 81 -3.56 14.92 2.49
C GLY A 81 -3.17 15.44 3.88
N ARG A 82 -1.88 15.69 4.13
CA ARG A 82 -1.49 16.60 5.25
C ARG A 82 -0.30 17.51 4.94
N ALA A 83 0.54 17.15 3.97
CA ALA A 83 1.68 17.98 3.61
C ALA A 83 1.27 19.29 2.88
N GLU A 84 0.22 19.29 2.06
CA GLU A 84 -0.08 20.46 1.21
C GLU A 84 -0.63 21.65 2.01
N ASP A 85 -1.55 21.41 2.96
CA ASP A 85 -2.13 22.48 3.78
C ASP A 85 -1.13 23.04 4.80
N GLU A 86 -0.33 22.17 5.43
CA GLU A 86 0.70 22.59 6.40
C GLU A 86 1.86 23.34 5.71
N LEU A 87 2.31 22.87 4.54
CA LEU A 87 3.32 23.59 3.74
C LEU A 87 2.77 24.91 3.18
N SER A 88 1.50 24.96 2.79
CA SER A 88 0.87 26.20 2.29
C SER A 88 0.75 27.23 3.41
N GLN A 89 0.39 26.80 4.62
CA GLN A 89 0.32 27.68 5.78
C GLN A 89 1.72 28.17 6.17
N GLU A 90 2.72 27.29 6.20
CA GLU A 90 4.09 27.66 6.54
C GLU A 90 4.70 28.63 5.51
N LEU A 91 4.44 28.42 4.21
CA LEU A 91 4.84 29.35 3.15
C LEU A 91 4.12 30.71 3.25
N THR A 92 2.86 30.70 3.67
CA THR A 92 2.06 31.91 3.87
C THR A 92 2.58 32.70 5.09
N ASP A 93 2.89 32.02 6.18
CA ASP A 93 3.43 32.62 7.40
C ASP A 93 4.82 33.23 7.16
N ILE A 94 5.69 32.55 6.40
CA ILE A 94 7.00 33.09 5.97
C ILE A 94 6.83 34.30 5.04
N ALA A 95 5.88 34.24 4.09
CA ALA A 95 5.60 35.37 3.20
C ALA A 95 5.10 36.60 3.98
N HIS A 96 4.23 36.40 4.97
CA HIS A 96 3.76 37.50 5.83
C HIS A 96 4.85 38.09 6.71
N LEU A 97 5.79 37.27 7.20
CA LEU A 97 6.93 37.74 7.99
C LEU A 97 7.87 38.64 7.17
N ASN A 98 8.21 38.23 5.94
CA ASN A 98 9.08 39.01 5.06
C ASN A 98 8.47 40.34 4.61
N VAL A 99 7.14 40.39 4.46
CA VAL A 99 6.43 41.63 4.12
C VAL A 99 6.44 42.60 5.30
N ALA A 100 6.26 42.12 6.53
CA ALA A 100 6.31 42.96 7.74
C ALA A 100 7.70 43.57 7.98
N GLU A 101 8.78 42.82 7.71
CA GLU A 101 10.14 43.33 7.84
C GLU A 101 10.48 44.42 6.80
N HIS A 102 9.92 44.35 5.59
CA HIS A 102 10.18 45.37 4.56
C HIS A 102 9.56 46.74 4.89
N PHE A 103 8.44 46.78 5.63
CA PHE A 103 7.77 48.03 6.02
C PHE A 103 8.35 48.68 7.29
N ALA A 104 9.23 48.01 8.03
CA ALA A 104 9.80 48.52 9.28
C ALA A 104 11.10 49.34 9.10
N THR A 105 11.52 49.66 7.87
CA THR A 105 12.82 50.32 7.60
C THR A 105 12.72 51.70 6.94
N TYR A 106 11.61 52.40 7.08
CA TYR A 106 11.51 53.81 6.70
C TYR A 106 10.96 54.63 7.87
N ASP A 107 11.87 55.14 8.70
CA ASP A 107 11.69 56.29 9.60
C ASP A 107 12.91 57.21 9.42
#